data_AF-A0A699ZRW0-F1
#
_entry.id   AF-A0A699ZRW0-F1
#
_cell.length_a   1.000
_cell.length_b   1.000
_cell.length_c   1.000
_cell.angle_alpha   90.00
_cell.angle_beta   90.00
_cell.angle_gamma   90.00
#
_symmetry.space_group_name_H-M   'P 1'
#
loop_
_entity.id
_entity.type
_entity.pdbx_description
1 polymer ?
#
loop_
_entity_poly.entity_id
_entity_poly.type
_entity_poly.pdbx_seq_one_letter_code
_entity_poly.pdbx_strand_id
1 'polypeptide(L)'
;MSSLEVLNAETPPGRQESRGTEHLPNNLINVLSSKITELEDSIGTGNAAEREAAKARRKELRGVIKALSDLPAEEKMTFLQSKYTHMASELIRTEKALLESQGQLEAVTRERDKVQGELRKTNQLLDKLQDVCRQLQ
;
A
#
# COMPACT_ATOMS: atom_id res chain seq x y z
N MET A 1 66.71 23.38 -30.64
CA MET A 1 66.23 22.22 -29.85
C MET A 1 64.85 22.58 -29.32
N SER A 2 63.91 22.73 -30.24
CA SER A 2 62.69 21.90 -30.37
C SER A 2 61.54 22.52 -29.57
N SER A 3 60.77 23.44 -30.17
CA SER A 3 59.60 23.18 -31.03
C SER A 3 58.58 22.25 -30.37
N LEU A 4 57.55 22.84 -29.78
CA LEU A 4 56.25 22.22 -29.63
C LEU A 4 55.22 23.19 -30.19
N GLU A 5 54.96 22.98 -31.47
CA GLU A 5 53.89 23.58 -32.25
C GLU A 5 52.53 23.06 -31.78
N VAL A 6 51.59 24.00 -31.67
CA VAL A 6 50.22 23.93 -32.18
C VAL A 6 49.46 22.61 -31.99
N LEU A 7 48.48 22.63 -31.09
CA LEU A 7 47.20 21.95 -31.29
C LEU A 7 46.08 22.81 -30.68
N ASN A 8 45.68 23.82 -31.45
CA ASN A 8 44.36 24.42 -31.37
C ASN A 8 43.36 23.32 -31.78
N ALA A 9 42.62 22.79 -30.82
CA ALA A 9 41.41 22.02 -31.09
C ALA A 9 40.25 22.74 -30.40
N GLU A 10 39.66 23.69 -31.12
CA GLU A 10 38.32 24.19 -30.84
C GLU A 10 37.39 23.00 -30.71
N THR A 11 37.00 22.68 -29.48
CA THR A 11 35.95 21.70 -29.23
C THR A 11 34.64 22.45 -29.40
N PRO A 12 33.74 22.03 -30.31
CA PRO A 12 32.46 22.71 -30.48
C PRO A 12 31.64 22.59 -29.17
N PRO A 13 30.82 23.58 -28.80
CA PRO A 13 29.82 23.40 -27.75
C PRO A 13 28.71 22.50 -28.28
N GLY A 14 28.99 21.20 -28.32
CA GLY A 14 28.03 20.16 -28.65
C GLY A 14 27.05 19.99 -27.50
N ARG A 15 25.91 20.69 -27.62
CA ARG A 15 24.62 20.39 -26.98
C ARG A 15 24.58 18.97 -26.41
N GLN A 16 24.79 18.83 -25.09
CA GLN A 16 24.27 17.66 -24.39
C GLN A 16 22.80 17.92 -24.13
N GLU A 17 22.00 17.23 -24.92
CA GLU A 17 20.56 17.19 -24.84
C GLU A 17 20.12 16.91 -23.41
N SER A 18 19.45 17.87 -22.77
CA SER A 18 18.69 17.66 -21.54
C SER A 18 17.43 16.84 -21.85
N ARG A 19 17.59 15.60 -22.35
CA ARG A 19 16.48 14.67 -22.67
C ARG A 19 16.08 13.78 -21.49
N GLY A 20 16.68 13.98 -20.31
CA GLY A 20 16.46 13.11 -19.15
C GLY A 20 15.16 13.36 -18.38
N THR A 21 14.64 14.59 -18.40
CA THR A 21 13.53 15.02 -17.52
C THR A 21 12.17 15.06 -18.22
N GLU A 22 12.13 15.26 -19.54
CA GLU A 22 10.86 15.37 -20.29
C GLU A 22 10.11 14.04 -20.44
N HIS A 23 10.79 12.90 -20.33
CA HIS A 23 10.20 11.58 -20.56
C HIS A 23 9.61 10.91 -19.31
N LEU A 24 10.01 11.36 -18.13
CA LEU A 24 9.57 10.81 -16.84
C LEU A 24 8.06 10.90 -16.61
N PRO A 25 7.39 12.05 -16.87
CA PRO A 25 5.94 12.17 -16.67
C PRO A 25 5.14 11.26 -17.61
N ASN A 26 5.57 11.13 -18.87
CA ASN A 26 4.87 10.30 -19.87
C ASN A 26 5.03 8.80 -19.57
N ASN A 27 6.22 8.37 -19.16
CA ASN A 27 6.43 7.00 -18.70
C ASN A 27 5.59 6.67 -17.47
N LEU A 28 5.49 7.60 -16.51
CA LEU A 28 4.66 7.41 -15.34
C LEU A 28 3.17 7.30 -15.71
N ILE A 29 2.65 8.16 -16.59
CA ILE A 29 1.27 8.09 -17.06
C ILE A 29 0.97 6.72 -17.70
N ASN A 30 1.89 6.18 -18.49
CA ASN A 30 1.74 4.85 -19.11
C ASN A 30 1.69 3.73 -18.06
N VAL A 31 2.55 3.78 -17.04
CA VAL A 31 2.54 2.83 -15.93
C VAL A 31 1.24 2.92 -15.13
N LEU A 32 0.79 4.13 -14.80
CA LEU A 32 -0.46 4.34 -14.06
C LEU A 32 -1.67 3.87 -14.87
N SER A 33 -1.66 4.07 -16.20
CA SER A 33 -2.72 3.60 -17.11
C SER A 33 -2.77 2.07 -17.16
N SER A 34 -1.61 1.41 -17.27
CA SER A 34 -1.53 -0.05 -17.24
C SER A 34 -2.06 -0.60 -15.91
N LYS A 35 -1.72 0.07 -14.79
CA LYS A 35 -2.21 -0.33 -13.48
C LYS A 35 -3.73 -0.16 -13.33
N ILE A 36 -4.31 0.86 -13.96
CA ILE A 36 -5.76 1.04 -14.01
C ILE A 36 -6.40 -0.16 -14.71
N THR A 37 -5.87 -0.61 -15.85
CA THR A 37 -6.39 -1.78 -16.56
C THR A 37 -6.33 -3.05 -15.71
N GLU A 38 -5.20 -3.32 -15.04
CA GLU A 38 -5.09 -4.45 -14.11
C GLU A 38 -6.12 -4.40 -12.97
N LEU A 39 -6.38 -3.19 -12.45
CA LEU A 39 -7.41 -2.99 -11.43
C LEU A 39 -8.81 -3.20 -11.99
N GLU A 40 -9.05 -2.86 -13.25
CA GLU A 40 -10.33 -3.10 -13.94
C GLU A 40 -10.61 -4.59 -14.10
N ASP A 41 -9.60 -5.37 -14.48
CA ASP A 41 -9.72 -6.82 -14.63
C ASP A 41 -9.96 -7.52 -13.29
N SER A 42 -9.28 -7.08 -12.22
CA SER A 42 -9.44 -7.66 -10.88
C SER A 42 -10.75 -7.32 -10.17
N ILE A 43 -11.45 -6.25 -10.55
CA ILE A 43 -12.79 -5.93 -10.05
C ILE A 43 -13.81 -7.05 -10.39
N GLY A 44 -13.60 -7.80 -11.47
CA GLY A 44 -14.46 -8.93 -11.83
C GLY A 44 -14.35 -10.13 -10.89
N THR A 45 -13.21 -10.29 -10.21
CA THR A 45 -12.82 -11.55 -9.56
C THR A 45 -12.71 -11.48 -8.04
N GLY A 46 -12.55 -10.28 -7.45
CA GLY A 46 -12.43 -10.11 -6.00
C GLY A 46 -13.75 -10.20 -5.22
N ASN A 47 -13.66 -10.23 -3.89
CA ASN A 47 -14.81 -10.09 -2.98
C ASN A 47 -15.33 -8.63 -2.93
N ALA A 48 -16.46 -8.37 -2.27
CA ALA A 48 -17.08 -7.04 -2.27
C ALA A 48 -16.14 -5.92 -1.75
N ALA A 49 -15.36 -6.20 -0.70
CA ALA A 49 -14.42 -5.23 -0.14
C ALA A 49 -13.24 -4.97 -1.10
N GLU A 50 -12.69 -6.02 -1.71
CA GLU A 50 -11.62 -5.91 -2.71
C GLU A 50 -12.07 -5.12 -3.94
N ARG A 51 -13.30 -5.34 -4.40
CA ARG A 51 -13.89 -4.60 -5.52
C ARG A 51 -14.02 -3.11 -5.23
N GLU A 52 -14.54 -2.76 -4.05
CA GLU A 52 -14.66 -1.35 -3.66
C GLU A 52 -13.29 -0.68 -3.49
N ALA A 53 -12.31 -1.39 -2.89
CA ALA A 53 -10.94 -0.91 -2.79
C ALA A 53 -10.30 -0.68 -4.18
N ALA A 54 -10.49 -1.62 -5.11
CA ALA A 54 -9.98 -1.49 -6.47
C ALA A 54 -10.64 -0.32 -7.23
N LYS A 55 -11.96 -0.12 -7.09
CA LYS A 55 -12.67 1.03 -7.67
C LYS A 55 -12.14 2.36 -7.11
N ALA A 56 -11.94 2.45 -5.80
CA ALA A 56 -11.41 3.65 -5.15
C ALA A 56 -9.99 3.96 -5.65
N ARG A 57 -9.11 2.95 -5.68
CA ARG A 57 -7.73 3.09 -6.16
C ARG A 57 -7.67 3.50 -7.62
N ARG A 58 -8.52 2.92 -8.47
CA ARG A 58 -8.65 3.32 -9.87
C ARG A 58 -9.06 4.79 -10.02
N LYS A 59 -10.04 5.24 -9.25
CA LYS A 59 -10.50 6.64 -9.26
C LYS A 59 -9.36 7.59 -8.87
N GLU A 60 -8.59 7.23 -7.86
CA GLU A 60 -7.42 8.00 -7.42
C GLU A 60 -6.35 8.08 -8.50
N LEU A 61 -5.96 6.95 -9.12
CA LEU A 61 -4.96 6.91 -10.18
C LEU A 61 -5.38 7.75 -11.40
N ARG A 62 -6.66 7.72 -11.78
CA ARG A 62 -7.20 8.60 -12.85
C ARG A 62 -7.07 10.08 -12.48
N GLY A 63 -7.30 10.43 -11.20
CA GLY A 63 -7.08 11.78 -10.69
C GLY A 63 -5.62 12.23 -10.77
N VAL A 64 -4.67 11.34 -10.46
CA VAL A 64 -3.23 11.59 -10.58
C VAL A 64 -2.83 11.81 -12.04
N ILE A 65 -3.26 10.95 -12.97
CA ILE A 65 -2.98 11.10 -14.40
C ILE A 65 -3.48 12.45 -14.92
N LYS A 66 -4.71 12.83 -14.53
CA LYS A 66 -5.29 14.11 -14.92
C LYS A 66 -4.45 15.27 -14.39
N ALA A 67 -4.11 15.27 -13.11
CA ALA A 67 -3.26 16.31 -12.52
C ALA A 67 -1.89 16.42 -13.21
N LEU A 68 -1.25 15.28 -13.52
CA LEU A 68 0.02 15.27 -14.25
C LEU A 68 -0.09 15.75 -15.70
N SER A 69 -1.26 15.68 -16.30
CA SER A 69 -1.52 16.19 -17.65
C SER A 69 -1.75 17.70 -17.64
N ASP A 70 -2.45 18.20 -16.62
CA ASP A 70 -2.88 19.60 -16.50
C ASP A 70 -1.78 20.51 -15.90
N LEU A 71 -0.88 19.97 -15.07
CA LEU A 71 0.16 20.77 -14.38
C LEU A 71 1.35 21.13 -15.30
N PRO A 72 1.97 22.31 -15.10
CA PRO A 72 3.26 22.66 -15.70
C PRO A 72 4.35 21.64 -15.32
N ALA A 73 5.35 21.46 -16.20
CA ALA A 73 6.40 20.46 -16.01
C ALA A 73 7.18 20.66 -14.69
N GLU A 74 7.38 21.91 -14.31
CA GLU A 74 8.09 22.36 -13.11
C GLU A 74 7.34 21.97 -11.82
N GLU A 75 6.01 21.91 -11.86
CA GLU A 75 5.17 21.60 -10.70
C GLU A 75 4.90 20.11 -10.52
N LYS A 76 5.03 19.31 -11.59
CA LYS A 76 4.76 17.86 -11.56
C LYS A 76 5.61 17.13 -10.53
N MET A 77 6.88 17.49 -10.40
CA MET A 77 7.78 16.85 -9.43
C MET A 77 7.33 17.13 -7.99
N THR A 78 7.02 18.39 -7.67
CA THR A 78 6.52 18.80 -6.36
C THR A 78 5.19 18.13 -6.03
N PHE A 79 4.28 18.04 -7.00
CA PHE A 79 3.02 17.32 -6.85
C PHE A 79 3.24 15.83 -6.53
N LEU A 80 4.10 15.14 -7.29
CA LEU A 80 4.42 13.73 -7.06
C LEU A 80 5.08 13.50 -5.71
N GLN A 81 6.02 14.36 -5.33
CA GLN A 81 6.68 14.28 -4.02
C GLN A 81 5.69 14.44 -2.87
N SER A 82 4.75 15.39 -2.99
CA SER A 82 3.68 15.57 -2.01
C SER A 82 2.79 14.33 -1.91
N LYS A 83 2.38 13.75 -3.05
CA LYS A 83 1.59 12.51 -3.09
C LYS A 83 2.32 11.33 -2.46
N TYR A 84 3.60 11.14 -2.80
CA TYR A 84 4.41 10.08 -2.21
C TYR A 84 4.56 10.24 -0.70
N THR A 85 4.83 11.46 -0.23
CA THR A 85 4.99 11.76 1.21
C THR A 85 3.70 11.49 1.99
N HIS A 86 2.56 11.89 1.41
CA HIS A 86 1.24 11.60 1.99
C HIS A 86 0.98 10.09 2.07
N MET A 87 1.23 9.35 0.98
CA MET A 87 1.08 7.89 0.96
C MET A 87 1.98 7.19 1.97
N ALA A 88 3.24 7.61 2.09
CA ALA A 88 4.16 7.05 3.09
C ALA A 88 3.67 7.29 4.53
N SER A 89 3.10 8.46 4.80
CA SER A 89 2.53 8.79 6.12
C SER A 89 1.30 7.95 6.43
N GLU A 90 0.40 7.77 5.46
CA GLU A 90 -0.79 6.94 5.62
C GLU A 90 -0.43 5.45 5.76
N LEU A 91 0.61 4.98 5.09
CA LEU A 91 1.13 3.62 5.27
C LEU A 91 1.58 3.39 6.72
N ILE A 92 2.41 4.27 7.26
CA ILE A 92 2.87 4.17 8.67
C ILE A 92 1.67 4.20 9.63
N ARG A 93 0.66 5.02 9.34
CA ARG A 93 -0.55 5.11 10.17
C ARG A 93 -1.36 3.80 10.16
N THR A 94 -1.56 3.24 8.98
CA THR A 94 -2.31 1.99 8.81
C THR A 94 -1.56 0.78 9.36
N GLU A 95 -0.23 0.76 9.24
CA GLU A 95 0.63 -0.26 9.88
C GLU A 95 0.49 -0.24 11.41
N LYS A 96 0.48 0.95 12.03
CA LYS A 96 0.25 1.07 13.48
C LYS A 96 -1.13 0.55 13.89
N ALA A 97 -2.17 0.91 13.14
CA ALA A 97 -3.53 0.43 13.41
C ALA A 97 -3.64 -1.09 13.25
N LEU A 98 -2.93 -1.68 12.27
CA LEU A 98 -2.87 -3.12 12.09
C LEU A 98 -2.21 -3.82 13.30
N LEU A 99 -1.08 -3.31 13.78
CA LEU A 99 -0.39 -3.85 14.97
C LEU A 99 -1.29 -3.78 16.22
N GLU A 100 -2.00 -2.67 16.41
CA GLU A 100 -2.96 -2.52 17.51
C GLU A 100 -4.10 -3.55 17.42
N SER A 101 -4.68 -3.71 16.22
CA SER A 101 -5.75 -4.69 15.98
C SER A 101 -5.27 -6.13 16.20
N GLN A 102 -4.04 -6.46 15.81
CA GLN A 102 -3.43 -7.75 16.09
C GLN A 102 -3.28 -7.99 17.60
N GLY A 103 -2.84 -7.00 18.36
CA GLY A 103 -2.76 -7.09 19.83
C GLY A 103 -4.12 -7.31 20.48
N GLN A 104 -5.16 -6.62 20.01
CA GLN A 104 -6.54 -6.83 20.48
C GLN A 104 -7.05 -8.24 20.14
N LEU A 105 -6.78 -8.74 18.94
CA LEU A 105 -7.16 -10.08 18.52
C LEU A 105 -6.51 -11.17 19.40
N GLU A 106 -5.23 -11.00 19.74
CA GLU A 106 -4.55 -11.91 20.67
C GLU A 106 -5.18 -11.89 22.06
N ALA A 107 -5.49 -10.70 22.59
CA ALA A 107 -6.11 -10.56 23.90
C ALA A 107 -7.48 -11.26 23.95
N VAL A 108 -8.34 -11.00 22.96
CA VAL A 108 -9.65 -11.63 22.81
C VAL A 108 -9.51 -13.15 22.63
N THR A 109 -8.50 -13.61 21.89
CA THR A 109 -8.22 -15.04 21.71
C THR A 109 -7.90 -15.71 23.03
N ARG A 110 -7.02 -15.12 23.85
CA ARG A 110 -6.66 -15.67 25.17
C ARG A 110 -7.86 -15.69 26.12
N GLU A 111 -8.68 -14.63 26.11
CA GLU A 111 -9.89 -14.57 26.93
C GLU A 111 -10.90 -15.66 26.52
N ARG A 112 -11.12 -15.83 25.22
CA ARG A 112 -11.97 -16.89 24.66
C ARG A 112 -11.49 -18.28 25.09
N ASP A 113 -10.19 -18.54 25.06
CA ASP A 113 -9.63 -19.83 25.49
C ASP A 113 -9.80 -20.06 27.00
N LYS A 114 -9.62 -19.01 27.82
CA LYS A 114 -9.87 -19.05 29.27
C LYS A 114 -11.33 -19.39 29.57
N VAL A 115 -12.26 -18.67 28.94
CA VAL A 115 -13.72 -18.89 29.13
C VAL A 115 -14.13 -20.28 28.67
N GLN A 116 -13.59 -20.78 27.55
CA GLN A 116 -13.83 -22.16 27.12
C GLN A 116 -13.31 -23.19 28.14
N GLY A 117 -12.15 -22.93 28.76
CA GLY A 117 -11.61 -23.76 29.83
C GLY A 117 -12.51 -23.79 31.08
N GLU A 118 -13.00 -22.63 31.50
CA GLU A 118 -13.95 -22.50 32.62
C GLU A 118 -15.27 -23.21 32.32
N LEU A 119 -15.83 -23.03 31.13
CA LEU A 119 -17.06 -23.69 30.71
C LEU A 119 -16.94 -25.23 30.77
N ARG A 120 -15.82 -25.79 30.32
CA ARG A 120 -15.57 -27.25 30.43
C ARG A 120 -15.56 -27.72 31.88
N LYS A 121 -14.94 -26.97 32.79
CA LYS A 121 -14.92 -27.30 34.23
C LYS A 121 -16.32 -27.24 34.85
N THR A 122 -17.09 -26.21 34.49
CA THR A 122 -18.48 -26.06 34.97
C THR A 122 -19.36 -27.21 34.48
N ASN A 123 -19.23 -27.62 33.22
CA ASN A 123 -19.97 -28.77 32.69
C ASN A 123 -19.59 -30.06 33.42
N GLN A 124 -18.30 -30.31 33.67
CA GLN A 124 -17.87 -31.48 34.46
C GLN A 124 -18.42 -31.47 35.89
N LEU A 125 -18.55 -30.30 36.52
CA LEU A 125 -19.14 -30.17 37.85
C LEU A 125 -20.65 -30.44 37.81
N LEU A 126 -21.34 -29.95 36.76
CA LEU A 126 -22.75 -30.21 36.54
C LEU A 126 -23.01 -31.71 36.38
N ASP A 127 -22.21 -32.41 35.56
CA ASP A 127 -22.33 -33.86 35.35
C ASP A 127 -22.18 -34.62 36.67
N LYS A 128 -21.15 -34.30 37.47
CA LYS A 128 -20.96 -34.89 38.81
C LYS A 128 -22.13 -34.63 39.75
N LEU A 129 -22.68 -33.42 39.72
CA LEU A 129 -23.82 -33.08 40.56
C LEU A 129 -25.07 -33.87 40.13
N GLN A 130 -25.30 -34.01 38.82
CA GLN A 130 -26.38 -34.83 38.28
C GLN A 130 -26.24 -36.30 38.69
N ASP A 131 -25.02 -36.84 38.66
CA ASP A 131 -24.75 -38.22 39.10
C ASP A 131 -25.03 -38.40 40.60
N VAL A 132 -24.61 -37.46 41.45
CA VAL A 132 -24.92 -37.50 42.89
C VAL A 132 -26.42 -37.40 43.13
N CYS A 133 -27.13 -36.49 42.44
CA CYS A 133 -28.58 -36.37 42.56
C CYS A 133 -29.30 -37.67 42.14
N ARG A 134 -28.82 -38.37 41.11
CA ARG A 134 -29.35 -39.69 40.71
C ARG A 134 -29.10 -40.77 41.75
N GLN A 135 -27.96 -40.75 42.44
CA GLN A 135 -27.63 -41.73 43.48
C GLN A 135 -28.46 -41.57 44.76
N LEU A 136 -29.06 -40.38 44.97
CA LEU A 136 -29.88 -40.07 46.14
C LEU A 136 -31.39 -40.29 45.93
N GLN A 137 -31.81 -40.65 44.71
CA GLN A 137 -33.20 -40.94 44.33
C GLN A 137 -33.44 -42.46 44.32
#